data_AF-A0A2H0SQC6-F1
#
_entry.id   AF-A0A2H0SQC6-F1
#
_cell.length_a   1.000
_cell.length_b   1.000
_cell.length_c   1.000
_cell.angle_alpha   90.00
_cell.angle_beta   90.00
_cell.angle_gamma   90.00
#
_symmetry.space_group_name_H-M   'P 1'
#
loop_
_entity.id
_entity.type
_entity.pdbx_description
1 polymer ?
#
loop_
_entity_poly.entity_id
_entity_poly.type
_entity_poly.pdbx_seq_one_letter_code
_entity_poly.pdbx_strand_id
1 'polypeptide(L)'
;MKSNLAATSDGVSYTTSVNASEKPPLALEKRILSPKQRKLATNKLGAAGEKRAASFLTNKGYQIIATNIAVGKYEIDIIALDPKVNEIVFCEVKTRRSNYFGDPSVAVTPKKLAA
;
A
#
# COMPACT_ATOMS: atom_id res chain seq x y z
N MET A 1 -28.51 -23.58 -9.86
CA MET A 1 -29.43 -22.45 -9.57
C MET A 1 -28.56 -21.26 -9.17
N LYS A 2 -28.52 -20.19 -9.99
CA LYS A 2 -27.71 -18.99 -9.72
C LYS A 2 -28.56 -18.01 -8.92
N SER A 3 -28.14 -17.64 -7.72
CA SER A 3 -28.75 -16.56 -6.95
C SER A 3 -27.96 -15.27 -7.20
N ASN A 4 -28.56 -14.32 -7.91
CA ASN A 4 -28.10 -12.94 -7.97
C ASN A 4 -28.72 -12.20 -6.78
N LEU A 5 -27.90 -11.65 -5.89
CA LEU A 5 -28.36 -10.68 -4.89
C LEU A 5 -27.75 -9.32 -5.22
N ALA A 6 -28.57 -8.44 -5.80
CA ALA A 6 -28.24 -7.04 -5.98
C ALA A 6 -28.68 -6.30 -4.71
N ALA A 7 -27.73 -5.70 -3.99
CA ALA A 7 -28.03 -4.70 -2.98
C ALA A 7 -27.76 -3.32 -3.60
N THR A 8 -28.82 -2.53 -3.76
CA THR A 8 -28.80 -1.17 -4.30
C THR A 8 -29.00 -0.15 -3.19
N SER A 9 -28.17 0.90 -3.14
CA SER A 9 -28.61 2.18 -2.59
C SER A 9 -28.10 3.44 -3.31
N ASP A 10 -27.09 3.40 -4.19
CA ASP A 10 -26.53 4.66 -4.74
C ASP A 10 -26.14 4.62 -6.24
N GLY A 11 -26.85 3.86 -7.07
CA GLY A 11 -26.81 4.05 -8.54
C GLY A 11 -25.48 3.77 -9.27
N VAL A 12 -24.47 3.21 -8.61
CA VAL A 12 -23.23 2.73 -9.25
C VAL A 12 -23.17 1.20 -9.12
N SER A 13 -23.51 0.49 -10.20
CA SER A 13 -23.36 -0.96 -10.28
C SER A 13 -21.95 -1.33 -10.74
N TYR A 14 -21.09 -1.79 -9.83
CA TYR A 14 -19.91 -2.54 -10.24
C TYR A 14 -20.25 -4.04 -10.22
N THR A 15 -20.20 -4.67 -11.39
CA THR A 15 -20.24 -6.14 -11.50
C THR A 15 -18.80 -6.64 -11.55
N THR A 16 -18.31 -7.19 -10.43
CA THR A 16 -17.09 -7.99 -10.45
C THR A 16 -17.41 -9.37 -11.01
N SER A 17 -17.32 -9.52 -12.33
CA SER A 17 -17.20 -10.85 -12.94
C SER A 17 -15.74 -11.28 -12.84
N VAL A 18 -15.41 -11.97 -11.74
CA VAL A 18 -14.14 -12.71 -11.66
C VAL A 18 -14.33 -14.02 -12.41
N ASN A 19 -13.76 -14.13 -13.61
CA ASN A 19 -13.63 -15.42 -14.27
C ASN A 19 -12.64 -16.27 -13.47
N ALA A 20 -13.13 -17.37 -12.92
CA ALA A 20 -12.37 -18.37 -12.19
C ALA A 20 -11.28 -18.99 -13.09
N SER A 21 -10.12 -18.35 -13.11
CA SER A 21 -8.83 -18.99 -13.43
C SER A 21 -7.92 -18.73 -12.23
N GLU A 22 -8.17 -19.53 -11.20
CA GLU A 22 -7.88 -19.26 -9.80
C GLU A 22 -6.43 -19.58 -9.44
N LYS A 23 -5.53 -18.58 -9.51
CA LYS A 23 -4.55 -18.45 -8.43
C LYS A 23 -5.24 -17.61 -7.36
N PRO A 24 -5.39 -18.11 -6.12
CA PRO A 24 -5.98 -17.30 -5.06
C PRO A 24 -5.21 -15.97 -4.99
N PRO A 25 -5.90 -14.83 -4.77
CA PRO A 25 -5.22 -13.56 -4.56
C PRO A 25 -4.10 -13.78 -3.54
N LEU A 26 -2.87 -13.40 -3.88
CA LEU A 26 -1.77 -13.49 -2.94
C LEU A 26 -2.21 -12.77 -1.66
N ALA A 27 -2.16 -13.46 -0.53
CA ALA A 27 -2.52 -12.87 0.75
C ALA A 27 -1.62 -11.65 0.99
N LEU A 28 -2.22 -10.54 1.43
CA LEU A 28 -1.48 -9.35 1.84
C LEU A 28 -0.83 -9.63 3.20
N GLU A 29 0.31 -10.33 3.18
CA GLU A 29 1.04 -10.68 4.38
C GLU A 29 1.80 -9.47 4.92
N LYS A 30 1.83 -9.31 6.25
CA LYS A 30 2.64 -8.29 6.88
C LYS A 30 4.12 -8.65 6.77
N ARG A 31 4.97 -7.67 6.47
CA ARG A 31 6.42 -7.80 6.55
C ARG A 31 6.83 -8.12 7.99
N ILE A 32 7.58 -9.21 8.16
CA ILE A 32 8.16 -9.61 9.45
C ILE A 32 9.65 -9.33 9.44
N LEU A 33 10.09 -8.38 10.28
CA LEU A 33 11.50 -8.09 10.48
C LEU A 33 12.14 -9.11 11.44
N SER A 34 13.37 -9.55 11.18
CA SER A 34 14.16 -10.34 12.14
C SER A 34 14.45 -9.56 13.44
N PRO A 35 14.77 -10.23 14.56
CA PRO A 35 15.13 -9.55 15.81
C PRO A 35 16.29 -8.54 15.63
N LYS A 36 17.31 -8.91 14.83
CA LYS A 36 18.43 -8.03 14.50
C LYS A 36 17.94 -6.78 13.76
N GLN A 37 17.11 -6.95 12.73
CA GLN A 37 16.57 -5.84 11.95
C GLN A 37 15.72 -4.91 12.81
N ARG A 38 14.86 -5.42 13.69
CA ARG A 38 14.04 -4.58 14.59
C ARG A 38 14.87 -3.68 15.52
N LYS A 39 16.08 -4.10 15.88
CA LYS A 39 16.98 -3.33 16.75
C LYS A 39 17.69 -2.19 16.03
N LEU A 40 17.81 -2.25 14.69
CA LEU A 40 18.50 -1.21 13.91
C LEU A 40 17.77 0.13 14.00
N ALA A 41 18.52 1.19 14.29
CA ALA A 41 17.99 2.56 14.40
C ALA A 41 17.36 3.05 13.08
N THR A 42 17.87 2.58 11.94
CA THR A 42 17.33 2.87 10.61
C THR A 42 15.92 2.31 10.43
N ASN A 43 15.67 1.08 10.86
CA ASN A 43 14.34 0.46 10.76
C ASN A 43 13.34 1.10 11.74
N LYS A 44 13.79 1.47 12.94
CA LYS A 44 12.95 2.24 13.88
C LYS A 44 12.57 3.61 13.30
N LEU A 45 13.51 4.28 12.65
CA LEU A 45 13.27 5.55 11.98
C LEU A 45 12.32 5.39 10.79
N GLY A 46 12.51 4.34 9.97
CA GLY A 46 11.61 3.98 8.88
C GLY A 46 10.18 3.81 9.35
N ALA A 47 9.97 2.93 10.35
CA ALA A 47 8.66 2.67 10.94
C ALA A 47 7.98 3.92 11.52
N ALA A 48 8.76 4.83 12.14
CA ALA A 48 8.23 6.10 12.63
C ALA A 48 7.75 7.01 11.48
N GLY A 49 8.47 7.04 10.36
CA GLY A 49 8.07 7.79 9.17
C GLY A 49 6.86 7.19 8.47
N GLU A 50 6.79 5.86 8.34
CA GLU A 50 5.62 5.15 7.82
C GLU A 50 4.37 5.47 8.65
N LYS A 51 4.48 5.41 9.98
CA LYS A 51 3.39 5.79 10.88
C LYS A 51 2.94 7.24 10.65
N ARG A 52 3.89 8.17 10.52
CA ARG A 52 3.58 9.59 10.27
C ARG A 52 2.92 9.79 8.91
N ALA A 53 3.38 9.10 7.88
CA ALA A 53 2.81 9.15 6.54
C ALA A 53 1.37 8.61 6.52
N ALA A 54 1.11 7.47 7.18
CA ALA A 54 -0.22 6.92 7.31
C ALA A 54 -1.17 7.90 8.02
N SER A 55 -0.74 8.49 9.14
CA SER A 55 -1.55 9.52 9.83
C SER A 55 -1.80 10.75 8.96
N PHE A 56 -0.81 11.20 8.18
CA PHE A 56 -0.98 12.31 7.24
C PHE A 56 -2.04 11.99 6.18
N LEU A 57 -1.99 10.80 5.57
CA LEU A 57 -2.96 10.34 4.58
C LEU A 57 -4.37 10.25 5.17
N THR A 58 -4.52 9.66 6.36
CA THR A 58 -5.80 9.63 7.07
C THR A 58 -6.35 11.03 7.31
N ASN A 59 -5.51 11.96 7.77
CA ASN A 59 -5.92 13.36 7.98
C ASN A 59 -6.28 14.08 6.67
N LYS A 60 -5.83 13.60 5.52
CA LYS A 60 -6.21 14.10 4.19
C LYS A 60 -7.47 13.45 3.62
N GLY A 61 -8.06 12.49 4.33
CA GLY A 61 -9.29 11.80 3.96
C GLY A 61 -9.08 10.46 3.25
N TYR A 62 -7.85 9.96 3.17
CA TYR A 62 -7.58 8.62 2.65
C TYR A 62 -7.92 7.55 3.68
N GLN A 63 -8.40 6.40 3.20
CA GLN A 63 -8.63 5.23 4.04
C GLN A 63 -7.44 4.28 3.92
N ILE A 64 -6.76 3.98 5.02
CA ILE A 64 -5.64 3.04 5.00
C ILE A 64 -6.17 1.62 4.89
N ILE A 65 -5.86 0.93 3.79
CA ILE A 65 -6.21 -0.47 3.56
C ILE A 65 -5.20 -1.38 4.26
N ALA A 66 -3.91 -1.11 4.05
CA ALA A 66 -2.85 -1.93 4.58
C ALA A 66 -1.55 -1.12 4.73
N THR A 67 -0.65 -1.62 5.57
CA THR A 67 0.70 -1.08 5.73
C THR A 67 1.71 -2.21 5.81
N ASN A 68 2.94 -1.97 5.38
CA ASN A 68 4.07 -2.89 5.50
C ASN A 68 3.72 -4.28 4.97
N ILE A 69 3.25 -4.34 3.72
CA ILE A 69 2.86 -5.57 3.06
C ILE A 69 4.06 -6.17 2.33
N ALA A 70 4.21 -7.49 2.44
CA ALA A 70 5.15 -8.29 1.66
C ALA A 70 4.38 -9.14 0.65
N VAL A 71 4.80 -9.10 -0.61
CA VAL A 71 4.25 -9.93 -1.70
C VAL A 71 5.41 -10.61 -2.42
N GLY A 72 5.67 -11.86 -2.06
CA GLY A 72 6.85 -12.58 -2.55
C GLY A 72 8.14 -11.86 -2.16
N LYS A 73 8.88 -11.35 -3.16
CA LYS A 73 10.13 -10.58 -2.96
C LYS A 73 9.94 -9.06 -2.92
N TYR A 74 8.70 -8.59 -3.04
CA TYR A 74 8.37 -7.16 -3.11
C TYR A 74 7.71 -6.70 -1.81
N GLU A 75 7.84 -5.42 -1.52
CA GLU A 75 7.32 -4.79 -0.31
C GLU A 75 6.57 -3.51 -0.69
N ILE A 76 5.49 -3.22 0.03
CA ILE A 76 4.68 -2.02 -0.12
C ILE A 76 4.48 -1.40 1.26
N ASP A 77 4.87 -0.14 1.42
CA ASP A 77 4.82 0.52 2.73
C ASP A 77 3.38 0.87 3.14
N ILE A 78 2.60 1.47 2.24
CA ILE A 78 1.20 1.83 2.51
C ILE A 78 0.33 1.58 1.27
N ILE A 79 -0.84 0.99 1.50
CA ILE A 79 -1.94 0.88 0.54
C ILE A 79 -3.12 1.67 1.11
N ALA A 80 -3.65 2.62 0.34
CA ALA A 80 -4.78 3.45 0.75
C ALA A 80 -5.84 3.53 -0.35
N LEU A 81 -7.07 3.88 0.02
CA LEU A 81 -8.15 4.26 -0.89
C LEU A 81 -8.32 5.78 -0.83
N ASP A 82 -8.34 6.43 -1.99
CA ASP A 82 -8.87 7.79 -2.13
C ASP A 82 -10.37 7.69 -2.42
N PRO A 83 -11.25 7.97 -1.43
CA PRO A 83 -12.68 7.87 -1.65
C PRO A 83 -13.23 8.96 -2.58
N LYS A 84 -12.48 10.05 -2.84
CA LYS A 84 -12.97 11.16 -3.67
C LYS A 84 -12.96 10.80 -5.15
N VAL A 85 -11.97 10.01 -5.57
CA VAL A 85 -11.79 9.55 -6.95
C VAL A 85 -11.97 8.04 -7.10
N ASN A 86 -12.21 7.33 -5.99
CA ASN A 86 -12.38 5.88 -5.92
C ASN A 86 -11.15 5.11 -6.46
N GLU A 87 -9.96 5.52 -6.04
CA GLU A 87 -8.68 4.93 -6.50
C GLU A 87 -7.87 4.31 -5.37
N ILE A 88 -7.19 3.21 -5.67
CA ILE A 88 -6.20 2.61 -4.76
C ILE A 88 -4.85 3.29 -4.99
N VAL A 89 -4.26 3.81 -3.92
CA VAL A 89 -2.98 4.50 -3.92
C VAL A 89 -1.94 3.67 -3.18
N PHE A 90 -0.84 3.39 -3.86
CA PHE A 90 0.34 2.74 -3.29
C PHE A 90 1.38 3.79 -2.94
N CYS A 91 1.80 3.86 -1.68
CA CYS A 91 2.79 4.84 -1.24
C CYS A 91 4.09 4.15 -0.81
N GLU A 92 5.20 4.66 -1.32
CA GLU A 92 6.55 4.40 -0.82
C GLU A 92 6.94 5.51 0.16
N VAL A 93 7.37 5.16 1.36
CA VAL A 93 7.77 6.10 2.39
C VAL A 93 9.29 6.13 2.53
N LYS A 94 9.88 7.30 2.35
CA LYS A 94 11.32 7.52 2.59
C LYS A 94 11.54 8.46 3.78
N THR A 95 12.04 7.92 4.88
CA THR A 95 12.41 8.71 6.07
C THR A 95 13.87 9.13 6.01
N ARG A 96 14.15 10.43 6.06
CA ARG A 96 15.51 11.00 6.08
C ARG A 96 15.71 11.90 7.31
N ARG A 97 16.95 11.98 7.79
CA ARG A 97 17.36 12.89 8.88
C ARG A 97 17.74 14.28 8.40
N SER A 98 18.06 14.42 7.12
CA SER A 98 18.47 15.68 6.49
C SER A 98 17.52 16.05 5.36
N ASN A 99 17.32 17.35 5.17
CA ASN A 99 16.59 17.92 4.04
C ASN A 99 17.41 17.91 2.73
N TYR A 100 18.56 17.23 2.69
CA TYR A 100 19.25 16.95 1.44
C TYR A 100 18.44 15.92 0.65
N PHE A 101 17.51 16.44 -0.14
CA PHE A 101 16.84 15.72 -1.22
C PHE A 101 17.86 15.63 -2.35
N GLY A 102 18.66 14.57 -2.38
CA GLY A 102 19.35 14.21 -3.63
C GLY A 102 18.33 14.13 -4.76
N ASP A 103 18.78 14.38 -6.00
CA ASP A 103 17.93 14.54 -7.19
C ASP A 103 16.74 13.54 -7.23
N PRO A 104 15.48 14.01 -7.31
CA PRO A 104 14.27 13.16 -7.36
C PRO A 104 14.34 12.06 -8.42
N SER A 105 15.05 12.30 -9.52
CA SER A 105 15.25 11.34 -10.62
C SER A 105 16.04 10.10 -10.22
N VAL A 106 16.85 10.15 -9.16
CA VAL A 106 17.65 9.02 -8.66
C VAL A 106 16.83 8.09 -7.76
N ALA A 107 15.66 8.53 -7.28
CA ALA A 107 14.81 7.77 -6.37
C ALA A 107 13.82 6.80 -7.08
N VAL A 108 13.75 6.86 -8.41
CA VAL A 108 12.97 5.96 -9.28
C VAL A 108 13.96 5.14 -10.11
N THR A 109 14.49 4.06 -9.53
CA THR A 109 15.26 3.09 -10.32
C THR A 109 14.36 2.50 -11.43
N PRO A 110 14.88 2.23 -12.64
CA PRO A 110 14.11 1.69 -13.77
C PRO A 110 13.28 0.44 -13.43
N LYS A 111 13.74 -0.33 -12.44
CA LYS A 111 13.05 -1.50 -11.90
C LYS A 111 11.68 -1.19 -11.25
N LYS A 112 11.39 0.06 -10.90
CA LYS A 112 10.09 0.52 -10.36
C LYS A 112 9.06 0.86 -11.44
N LEU A 113 9.46 0.96 -12.72
CA LEU A 113 8.58 1.38 -13.82
C LEU A 113 8.13 0.23 -14.75
N ALA A 114 8.57 -1.01 -14.50
CA ALA A 114 8.35 -2.14 -15.40
C ALA A 114 7.39 -3.22 -14.84
N ALA A 115 6.41 -2.83 -14.03
CA ALA A 115 5.34 -3.71 -13.55
C ALA A 115 4.06 -3.47 -14.37
#